data_AF-A0A3C1A8D1-F1
#
_entry.id   AF-A0A3C1A8D1-F1
#
_cell.length_a   1.000
_cell.length_b   1.000
_cell.length_c   1.000
_cell.angle_alpha   90.00
_cell.angle_beta   90.00
_cell.angle_gamma   90.00
#
_symmetry.space_group_name_H-M   'P 1'
#
loop_
_entity.id
_entity.type
_entity.pdbx_description
1 polymer ?
#
loop_
_entity_poly.entity_id
_entity_poly.type
_entity_poly.pdbx_seq_one_letter_code
_entity_poly.pdbx_strand_id
1 'polypeptide(L)'
;MHLKLELLQNALFQAVREGLNCAEMSGEINADEIADTTAIQALSEIKEIIHDEKKEDFDVVEEIVCVFEKYNIDIGGRHDF
;
A
#
# COMPACT_ATOMS: atom_id res chain seq x y z
N MET A 1 -0.35 23.08 4.01
CA MET A 1 0.83 22.27 3.64
C MET A 1 0.34 20.85 3.32
N HIS A 2 -0.42 20.67 2.23
CA HIS A 2 -1.13 19.39 1.94
C HIS A 2 -0.79 18.79 0.56
N LEU A 3 -0.09 19.55 -0.29
CA LEU A 3 0.20 19.14 -1.67
C LEU A 3 0.98 17.82 -1.76
N LYS A 4 1.90 17.57 -0.80
CA LYS A 4 2.68 16.32 -0.77
C LYS A 4 1.82 15.10 -0.45
N LEU A 5 0.84 15.25 0.44
CA LEU A 5 -0.07 14.16 0.83
C LEU A 5 -1.03 13.82 -0.30
N GLU A 6 -1.55 14.86 -0.98
CA GLU A 6 -2.41 14.69 -2.16
C GLU A 6 -1.66 14.04 -3.33
N LEU A 7 -0.40 14.42 -3.55
CA LEU A 7 0.45 13.80 -4.57
C LEU A 7 0.72 12.32 -4.25
N LEU A 8 0.97 11.99 -2.98
CA LEU A 8 1.19 10.61 -2.54
C LEU A 8 -0.09 9.76 -2.71
N GLN A 9 -1.24 10.27 -2.28
CA GLN A 9 -2.54 9.60 -2.49
C GLN A 9 -2.83 9.36 -3.96
N ASN A 10 -2.59 10.35 -4.81
CA ASN A 10 -2.87 10.24 -6.24
C ASN A 10 -1.91 9.25 -6.92
N ALA A 11 -0.64 9.22 -6.52
CA ALA A 11 0.33 8.24 -7.02
C ALA A 11 -0.04 6.80 -6.63
N LEU A 12 -0.43 6.58 -5.37
CA LEU A 12 -0.93 5.29 -4.87
C LEU A 12 -2.18 4.84 -5.63
N PHE A 13 -3.13 5.76 -5.84
CA PHE A 13 -4.37 5.45 -6.56
C PHE A 13 -4.11 5.02 -8.01
N GLN A 14 -3.20 5.72 -8.71
CA GLN A 14 -2.85 5.33 -10.09
C GLN A 14 -2.13 3.99 -10.14
N ALA A 15 -1.17 3.74 -9.24
CA ALA A 15 -0.45 2.47 -9.20
C ALA A 15 -1.37 1.27 -8.96
N VAL A 16 -2.34 1.40 -8.04
CA VAL A 16 -3.35 0.36 -7.79
C VAL A 16 -4.25 0.16 -9.01
N ARG A 17 -4.71 1.25 -9.64
CA ARG A 17 -5.59 1.19 -10.81
C ARG A 17 -4.91 0.56 -12.03
N GLU A 18 -3.64 0.88 -12.27
CA GLU A 18 -2.85 0.30 -13.35
C GLU A 18 -2.57 -1.19 -13.12
N GLY A 19 -2.26 -1.58 -11.87
CA GLY A 19 -2.13 -2.99 -11.49
C GLY A 19 -3.41 -3.80 -11.68
N LEU A 20 -4.58 -3.19 -11.44
CA LEU A 20 -5.89 -3.81 -11.64
C LEU A 20 -6.31 -3.91 -13.12
N ASN A 21 -5.97 -2.91 -13.95
CA ASN A 21 -6.29 -2.94 -15.38
C ASN A 21 -5.50 -4.00 -16.17
N CYS A 22 -4.37 -4.49 -15.64
CA CYS A 22 -3.68 -5.64 -16.23
C CYS A 22 -4.43 -6.98 -16.03
N ALA A 23 -5.42 -7.04 -15.13
CA ALA A 23 -6.22 -8.23 -14.86
C ALA A 23 -7.49 -8.36 -15.75
N GLU A 24 -7.82 -7.37 -16.58
CA GLU A 24 -9.02 -7.38 -17.44
C GLU A 24 -8.87 -8.23 -18.71
N MET A 25 -8.46 -9.49 -18.57
CA MET A 25 -8.63 -10.51 -19.61
C MET A 25 -9.26 -11.80 -19.08
N SER A 26 -10.26 -11.72 -18.21
CA SER A 26 -11.38 -12.68 -18.14
C SER A 26 -12.28 -12.37 -16.94
N GLY A 27 -13.57 -12.17 -17.22
CA GLY A 27 -14.70 -12.55 -16.35
C GLY A 27 -14.77 -11.98 -14.94
N GLU A 28 -15.81 -11.17 -14.70
CA GLU A 28 -16.38 -10.83 -13.38
C GLU A 28 -15.39 -10.73 -12.20
N ILE A 29 -14.88 -9.51 -12.00
CA ILE A 29 -14.12 -9.16 -10.82
C ILE A 29 -15.04 -9.21 -9.58
N ASN A 30 -14.90 -10.27 -8.79
CA ASN A 30 -15.60 -10.42 -7.52
C ASN A 30 -14.80 -9.65 -6.44
N ALA A 31 -15.26 -8.45 -6.07
CA ALA A 31 -14.54 -7.56 -5.14
C ALA A 31 -14.29 -8.20 -3.76
N ASP A 32 -15.16 -9.13 -3.34
CA ASP A 32 -14.98 -9.93 -2.13
C ASP A 32 -13.85 -10.98 -2.25
N GLU A 33 -13.52 -11.46 -3.46
CA GLU A 33 -12.33 -12.30 -3.71
C GLU A 33 -11.05 -11.45 -3.83
N ILE A 34 -11.15 -10.19 -4.28
CA ILE A 34 -10.01 -9.26 -4.25
C ILE A 34 -9.69 -8.84 -2.81
N ALA A 35 -10.68 -8.76 -1.93
CA ALA A 35 -10.46 -8.47 -0.50
C ALA A 35 -9.52 -9.49 0.17
N ASP A 36 -9.42 -10.72 -0.38
CA ASP A 36 -8.48 -11.77 0.04
C ASP A 36 -7.10 -11.68 -0.61
N THR A 37 -6.83 -10.67 -1.43
CA THR A 37 -5.51 -10.48 -2.03
C THR A 37 -4.55 -9.82 -1.04
N THR A 38 -3.35 -10.39 -0.94
CA THR A 38 -2.20 -9.88 -0.19
C THR A 38 -2.00 -8.35 -0.31
N ALA A 39 -2.27 -7.79 -1.49
CA ALA A 39 -2.15 -6.37 -1.75
C ALA A 39 -3.19 -5.52 -0.98
N ILE A 40 -4.46 -5.95 -0.93
CA ILE A 40 -5.50 -5.23 -0.17
C ILE A 40 -5.22 -5.32 1.33
N GLN A 41 -4.81 -6.48 1.83
CA GLN A 41 -4.47 -6.65 3.24
C GLN A 41 -3.28 -5.75 3.64
N ALA A 42 -2.21 -5.73 2.85
CA ALA A 42 -1.07 -4.84 3.07
C ALA A 42 -1.48 -3.35 3.05
N LEU A 43 -2.32 -2.94 2.09
CA LEU A 43 -2.80 -1.56 2.02
C LEU A 43 -3.72 -1.18 3.19
N SER A 44 -4.53 -2.12 3.67
CA SER A 44 -5.38 -1.89 4.85
C SER A 44 -4.53 -1.66 6.10
N GLU A 45 -3.48 -2.46 6.31
CA GLU A 45 -2.56 -2.28 7.44
C GLU A 45 -1.78 -0.95 7.33
N ILE A 46 -1.26 -0.63 6.14
CA ILE A 46 -0.59 0.67 5.90
C ILE A 46 -1.52 1.84 6.21
N LYS A 47 -2.80 1.73 5.82
CA LYS A 47 -3.80 2.78 6.09
C LYS A 47 -3.98 3.01 7.60
N GLU A 48 -4.00 1.95 8.40
CA GLU A 48 -4.12 2.08 9.85
C GLU A 48 -2.87 2.72 10.47
N ILE A 49 -1.68 2.33 10.00
CA ILE A 49 -0.40 2.89 10.46
C ILE A 49 -0.33 4.40 10.21
N ILE A 50 -0.71 4.87 9.01
CA ILE A 50 -0.66 6.31 8.66
C ILE A 50 -1.72 7.17 9.36
N HIS A 51 -2.77 6.55 9.93
CA HIS A 51 -3.81 7.27 10.68
C HIS A 51 -3.51 7.35 12.17
N ASP A 52 -2.46 6.68 12.65
CA ASP A 52 -2.04 6.79 14.05
C ASP A 52 -1.25 8.07 14.29
N GLU A 53 -1.96 9.13 14.69
CA GLU A 53 -1.39 10.45 15.00
C GLU A 53 -0.42 10.45 16.20
N LYS A 54 -0.27 9.33 16.93
CA LYS A 54 0.65 9.21 18.06
C LYS A 54 2.04 8.73 17.68
N LYS A 55 2.22 8.25 16.44
CA LYS A 55 3.51 7.75 15.96
C LYS A 55 4.33 8.88 15.35
N GLU A 56 5.63 8.86 15.60
CA GLU A 56 6.55 9.76 14.92
C GLU A 56 6.71 9.30 13.46
N ASP A 57 7.05 10.24 12.56
CA ASP A 57 7.16 9.97 11.12
C ASP A 57 8.10 8.80 10.80
N PHE A 58 9.17 8.64 11.59
CA PHE A 58 10.12 7.54 11.42
C PHE A 58 9.50 6.17 11.76
N ASP A 59 8.75 6.09 12.86
CA ASP A 59 8.10 4.86 13.31
C ASP A 59 7.02 4.42 12.31
N VAL A 60 6.27 5.39 11.75
CA VAL A 60 5.30 5.14 10.67
C VAL A 60 5.97 4.49 9.46
N VAL A 61 7.12 5.03 9.02
CA VAL A 61 7.84 4.50 7.86
C VAL A 61 8.42 3.11 8.14
N GLU A 62 9.01 2.89 9.32
CA GLU A 62 9.56 1.58 9.69
C GLU A 62 8.47 0.51 9.74
N GLU A 63 7.30 0.82 10.29
CA GLU A 63 6.18 -0.11 10.31
C GLU A 63 5.62 -0.42 8.91
N ILE A 64 5.57 0.56 8.01
CA ILE A 64 5.17 0.33 6.61
C ILE A 64 6.16 -0.62 5.92
N VAL A 65 7.47 -0.46 6.15
CA VAL A 65 8.48 -1.39 5.63
C VAL A 65 8.26 -2.79 6.19
N CYS A 66 7.95 -2.92 7.48
CA CYS A 66 7.61 -4.20 8.10
C CYS A 66 6.38 -4.86 7.45
N VAL A 67 5.36 -4.08 7.04
CA VAL A 67 4.20 -4.61 6.30
C VAL A 67 4.64 -5.21 4.97
N PHE A 68 5.48 -4.53 4.21
CA PHE A 68 5.98 -5.08 2.94
C PHE A 68 6.80 -6.38 3.14
N GLU A 69 7.65 -6.43 4.17
CA GLU A 69 8.39 -7.65 4.54
C GLU A 69 7.44 -8.79 4.93
N LYS A 70 6.43 -8.50 5.77
CA LYS A 70 5.41 -9.46 6.24
C LYS A 70 4.67 -10.12 5.09
N TYR A 71 4.36 -9.37 4.04
CA TYR A 71 3.65 -9.86 2.86
C TYR A 71 4.58 -10.33 1.73
N ASN A 72 5.90 -10.36 1.97
CA ASN A 72 6.92 -10.73 1.00
C ASN A 72 6.83 -9.92 -0.31
N ILE A 73 6.48 -8.62 -0.17
CA ILE A 73 6.41 -7.66 -1.27
C ILE A 73 7.81 -7.08 -1.44
N ASP A 74 8.44 -7.37 -2.58
CA ASP A 74 9.75 -6.82 -2.91
C ASP A 74 9.66 -5.31 -3.19
N ILE A 75 10.23 -4.51 -2.30
CA ILE A 75 10.31 -3.06 -2.39
C ILE A 75 11.75 -2.57 -2.65
N GLY A 76 12.66 -3.49 -2.98
CA GLY A 76 14.09 -3.24 -2.97
C GLY A 76 14.73 -3.41 -1.58
N GLY A 77 16.06 -3.47 -1.54
CA GLY A 77 16.79 -3.71 -0.29
C GLY A 77 16.65 -2.56 0.70
N ARG A 78 16.48 -2.90 1.98
CA ARG A 78 16.63 -1.99 3.13
C ARG A 78 18.07 -1.45 3.11
N HIS A 79 18.24 -0.25 2.56
CA HIS A 79 19.55 0.41 2.56
C HIS A 79 19.64 1.19 3.88
N ASP A 80 20.20 0.55 4.90
CA ASP A 80 20.62 1.24 6.12
C ASP A 80 21.63 2.33 5.70
N PHE A 81 21.21 3.60 5.78
CA PHE A 81 22.07 4.77 5.56
C PHE A 81 22.64 5.28 6.88
#